data_AF-A0A7V8RCE3-F1
#
_entry.id   AF-A0A7V8RCE3-F1
#
_cell.length_a   1.000
_cell.length_b   1.000
_cell.length_c   1.000
_cell.angle_alpha   90.00
_cell.angle_beta   90.00
_cell.angle_gamma   90.00
#
_symmetry.space_group_name_H-M   'P 1'
#
loop_
_entity.id
_entity.type
_entity.pdbx_description
1 polymer ?
#
loop_
_entity_poly.entity_id
_entity_poly.type
_entity_poly.pdbx_seq_one_letter_code
_entity_poly.pdbx_strand_id
1 'polypeptide(L)' 'MKPIRKAVFPVAGLGTRFLPATKAIPKEMLPIVDRPLIQYAVDEAREAGIEQMIFV' A
#
# COMPACT_ATOMS: atom_id res chain seq x y z
N MET A 1 12.27 24.16 -3.48
CA MET A 1 11.78 23.10 -2.59
C MET A 1 12.71 21.90 -2.71
N LYS A 2 13.04 21.19 -1.62
CA LYS A 2 13.79 19.91 -1.75
C LYS A 2 12.85 18.86 -2.35
N PRO A 3 13.30 18.00 -3.27
CA PRO A 3 12.45 16.96 -3.85
C PRO A 3 11.98 15.99 -2.77
N ILE A 4 10.70 15.61 -2.83
CA ILE A 4 10.14 14.56 -1.97
C ILE A 4 10.67 13.23 -2.48
N ARG A 5 11.38 12.48 -1.63
CA ARG A 5 12.03 11.22 -2.02
C ARG A 5 11.46 9.98 -1.35
N LYS A 6 10.60 10.14 -0.34
CA LYS A 6 10.10 9.04 0.49
C LYS A 6 8.58 9.06 0.60
N ALA A 7 7.96 7.90 0.39
CA ALA A 7 6.56 7.63 0.69
C ALA A 7 6.48 6.61 1.84
N VAL A 8 5.57 6.85 2.78
CA VAL A 8 5.32 5.95 3.91
C VAL A 8 3.91 5.38 3.76
N PHE A 9 3.81 4.05 3.80
CA PHE A 9 2.58 3.27 3.67
C PHE A 9 2.28 2.58 5.00
N PRO A 10 1.30 3.08 5.78
CA PRO A 10 0.85 2.38 6.98
C PRO A 10 0.05 1.13 6.57
N VAL A 11 0.60 -0.05 6.82
CA VAL A 11 0.09 -1.38 6.43
C VAL A 11 -0.19 -2.31 7.63
N ALA A 12 -0.09 -1.82 8.86
CA ALA A 12 -0.32 -2.60 10.09
C ALA A 12 -1.81 -2.79 10.49
N GLY A 13 -2.78 -2.35 9.68
CA GLY A 13 -4.19 -2.35 10.04
C GLY A 13 -4.90 -3.71 9.86
N LEU A 14 -5.62 -4.18 10.88
CA LEU A 14 -6.32 -5.50 10.89
C LEU A 14 -7.49 -5.65 9.88
N GLY A 15 -7.97 -4.55 9.28
CA GLY A 15 -8.99 -4.63 8.23
C GLY A 15 -10.33 -5.27 8.65
N THR A 16 -10.79 -5.08 9.88
CA THR A 16 -11.95 -5.80 10.47
C THR A 16 -13.25 -5.82 9.64
N ARG A 17 -13.47 -4.82 8.77
CA ARG A 17 -14.61 -4.76 7.83
C ARG A 17 -14.52 -5.75 6.67
N PHE A 18 -13.35 -6.32 6.43
CA PHE A 18 -13.06 -7.29 5.37
C PHE A 18 -12.85 -8.71 5.92
N LEU A 19 -13.25 -8.95 7.17
CA LEU A 19 -13.29 -10.32 7.70
C LEU A 19 -14.35 -11.15 6.93
N PRO A 20 -14.09 -12.44 6.67
CA PRO A 20 -12.93 -13.21 7.14
C PRO A 20 -11.66 -13.08 6.27
N ALA A 21 -11.74 -12.41 5.12
CA ALA A 21 -10.64 -12.36 4.15
C ALA A 21 -9.35 -11.77 4.74
N THR A 22 -9.46 -10.77 5.61
CA THR A 22 -8.28 -10.12 6.22
C THR A 22 -7.83 -10.74 7.55
N LYS A 23 -8.32 -11.93 7.90
CA LYS A 23 -7.92 -12.61 9.14
C LYS A 23 -6.44 -13.02 9.12
N ALA A 24 -5.94 -13.44 7.95
CA ALA A 24 -4.57 -13.94 7.77
C ALA A 24 -3.76 -13.13 6.75
N ILE A 25 -4.41 -12.25 5.99
CA ILE A 25 -3.81 -11.45 4.93
C ILE A 25 -4.10 -9.97 5.23
N PRO A 26 -3.12 -9.05 5.15
CA PRO A 26 -3.37 -7.62 5.31
C PRO A 26 -4.38 -7.11 4.27
N LYS A 27 -5.18 -6.10 4.63
CA LYS A 27 -6.18 -5.55 3.70
C LYS A 27 -5.54 -4.94 2.45
N GLU A 28 -4.32 -4.42 2.56
CA GLU A 28 -3.54 -3.82 1.48
C GLU A 28 -3.06 -4.85 0.45
N MET A 29 -3.08 -6.14 0.82
CA MET A 29 -2.76 -7.25 -0.08
C MET A 29 -3.99 -7.81 -0.81
N LEU A 30 -5.21 -7.33 -0.52
CA LEU A 30 -6.40 -7.75 -1.24
C LEU A 30 -6.31 -7.30 -2.71
N PRO A 31 -6.59 -8.19 -3.67
CA PRO A 31 -6.51 -7.85 -5.08
C PRO A 31 -7.68 -7.00 -5.54
N ILE A 32 -7.39 -6.00 -6.37
CA ILE A 32 -8.35 -5.39 -7.28
C ILE A 32 -8.09 -5.99 -8.65
N VAL A 33 -9.03 -6.83 -9.09
CA VAL A 33 -8.89 -7.71 -10.27
C VAL A 33 -7.74 -8.70 -10.07
N ASP A 34 -6.53 -8.35 -10.51
CA ASP A 34 -5.35 -9.21 -10.57
C ASP A 34 -4.15 -8.65 -9.79
N ARG A 35 -4.25 -7.44 -9.25
CA ARG A 35 -3.15 -6.75 -8.54
C ARG A 35 -3.53 -6.36 -7.12
N PRO A 36 -2.65 -6.55 -6.12
CA PRO A 36 -2.88 -6.08 -4.76
C PRO A 36 -3.09 -4.57 -4.68
N LEU A 37 -3.94 -4.11 -3.76
CA LEU A 37 -4.18 -2.69 -3.48
C LEU A 37 -2.89 -1.89 -3.28
N ILE A 38 -1.92 -2.45 -2.55
CA ILE A 38 -0.64 -1.79 -2.26
C ILE A 38 0.16 -1.48 -3.53
N GLN A 39 0.01 -2.28 -4.59
CA GLN A 39 0.72 -2.08 -5.84
C GLN A 39 0.28 -0.79 -6.53
N TYR A 40 -1.02 -0.50 -6.54
CA TYR A 40 -1.54 0.76 -7.10
C TYR A 40 -0.95 1.98 -6.38
N ALA A 41 -0.83 1.91 -5.05
CA ALA A 41 -0.27 3.01 -4.25
C ALA A 41 1.24 3.19 -4.47
N VAL A 42 1.98 2.09 -4.70
CA VAL A 42 3.41 2.14 -5.05
C VAL A 42 3.61 2.70 -6.47
N ASP A 43 2.76 2.31 -7.42
CA ASP A 43 2.81 2.81 -8.80
C ASP A 43 2.53 4.33 -8.82
N GLU A 44 1.52 4.81 -8.08
CA GLU A 44 1.22 6.24 -7.92
C GLU A 44 2.42 7.01 -7.33
N ALA A 45 3.04 6.47 -6.27
CA ALA A 45 4.23 7.10 -5.69
C ALA A 45 5.41 7.15 -6.68
N ARG A 46 5.59 6.10 -7.49
CA ARG A 46 6.60 6.07 -8.56
C ARG A 46 6.33 7.13 -9.62
N GLU A 47 5.09 7.25 -10.09
CA GLU A 47 4.68 8.26 -11.08
C GLU A 47 4.89 9.70 -10.55
N ALA A 48 4.74 9.90 -9.23
CA ALA A 48 5.06 11.14 -8.55
C ALA A 48 6.57 11.40 -8.38
N GLY A 49 7.45 10.50 -8.86
CA GLY A 49 8.90 10.63 -8.76
C GLY A 49 9.47 10.27 -7.39
N ILE A 50 8.73 9.53 -6.56
CA ILE A 50 9.19 9.08 -5.25
C ILE A 50 10.00 7.78 -5.41
N GLU A 51 11.21 7.77 -4.86
CA GLU A 51 12.16 6.67 -5.04
C GLU A 51 12.17 5.67 -3.87
N GLN A 52 11.80 6.12 -2.67
CA GLN A 52 11.84 5.30 -1.46
C GLN A 52 10.43 5.00 -0.96
N MET A 53 10.08 3.71 -0.92
CA MET A 53 8.82 3.23 -0.37
C MET A 53 9.09 2.58 0.98
N ILE A 54 8.46 3.10 2.03
CA ILE A 54 8.61 2.64 3.41
C ILE A 54 7.26 2.08 3.87
N PHE A 55 7.26 0.85 4.39
CA PHE A 55 6.06 0.18 4.88
C PHE A 55 6.11 0.11 6.40
N VAL A 56 5.02 0.50 7.08
CA VAL A 56 4.92 0.57 8.55
C VAL A 56 3.73 -0.23 9.06
#